data_AF-A0AAU1SLQ1-F1
#
_entry.id   AF-A0AAU1SLQ1-F1
#
_cell.length_a   1.000
_cell.length_b   1.000
_cell.length_c   1.000
_cell.angle_alpha   90.00
_cell.angle_beta   90.00
_cell.angle_gamma   90.00
#
_symmetry.space_group_name_H-M   'P 1'
#
loop_
_entity.id
_entity.type
_entity.pdbx_description
1 polymer ?
#
loop_
_entity_poly.entity_id
_entity_poly.type
_entity_poly.pdbx_seq_one_letter_code
_entity_poly.pdbx_strand_id
1 'polypeptide(L)'
;MRLLNWRDTQHFDRFEDLPCVLCGKSTSMRSHNDEAVHKVCAELWNDSHPEAPRYEAAKPDLGTRRFHDDAPTPSNRTTVRTLPERSAPEPQTLQIPAA
;
A
#
# COMPACT_ATOMS: atom_id res chain seq x y z
N MET A 1 -7.88 -15.99 -9.81
CA MET A 1 -7.46 -14.57 -9.77
C MET A 1 -5.96 -14.49 -9.93
N ARG A 2 -5.51 -13.91 -11.05
CA ARG A 2 -4.11 -13.53 -11.23
C ARG A 2 -4.00 -12.05 -10.90
N LEU A 3 -3.42 -11.73 -9.75
CA LEU A 3 -3.21 -10.35 -9.34
C LEU A 3 -2.26 -9.66 -10.33
N LEU A 4 -2.58 -8.41 -10.67
CA LEU A 4 -1.70 -7.55 -11.44
C LEU A 4 -0.36 -7.39 -10.73
N ASN A 5 0.74 -7.43 -11.48
CA ASN A 5 2.06 -7.19 -10.93
C ASN A 5 2.28 -5.68 -10.73
N TRP A 6 1.75 -5.14 -9.64
CA TRP A 6 1.87 -3.71 -9.28
C TRP A 6 3.31 -3.22 -9.06
N ARG A 7 4.31 -4.11 -9.06
CA ARG A 7 5.73 -3.77 -8.94
C ARG A 7 6.39 -3.46 -10.28
N ASP A 8 5.73 -3.75 -11.40
CA ASP A 8 6.27 -3.37 -12.70
C ASP A 8 6.30 -1.85 -12.83
N THR A 9 7.45 -1.30 -13.22
CA THR A 9 7.62 0.12 -13.52
C THR A 9 6.67 0.61 -14.61
N GLN A 10 6.15 -0.27 -15.48
CA GLN A 10 5.12 0.08 -16.46
C GLN A 10 3.82 0.58 -15.82
N HIS A 11 3.55 0.20 -14.57
CA HIS A 11 2.38 0.65 -13.82
C HIS A 11 2.64 1.92 -13.00
N PHE A 12 3.80 2.54 -13.13
CA PHE A 12 4.15 3.75 -12.39
C PHE A 12 4.53 4.89 -13.33
N ASP A 13 3.62 5.83 -13.48
CA ASP A 13 3.86 7.08 -14.17
C ASP A 13 4.32 8.13 -13.14
N ARG A 14 5.63 8.39 -13.16
CA ARG A 14 6.28 9.34 -12.26
C ARG A 14 6.10 10.81 -12.66
N PHE A 15 5.49 11.07 -13.82
CA PHE A 15 5.42 12.41 -14.39
C PHE A 15 4.03 13.01 -14.22
N GLU A 16 2.99 12.20 -14.34
CA GLU A 16 1.61 12.66 -14.22
C GLU A 16 0.91 12.03 -13.00
N ASP A 17 0.54 12.85 -12.03
CA ASP A 17 -0.39 12.43 -10.97
C ASP A 17 -1.82 12.66 -11.45
N LEU A 18 -2.50 11.58 -11.83
CA LEU A 18 -3.89 11.60 -12.28
C LEU A 18 -4.83 11.16 -11.15
N PRO A 19 -6.08 11.64 -11.09
CA PRO A 19 -7.03 11.20 -10.08
C PRO A 19 -7.41 9.74 -10.31
N CYS A 20 -7.38 8.95 -9.23
CA CYS A 20 -7.80 7.56 -9.22
C CYS A 20 -9.25 7.44 -9.67
N VAL A 21 -9.54 6.61 -10.67
CA VAL A 21 -10.89 6.46 -11.24
C VAL A 21 -11.92 5.89 -10.25
N LEU A 22 -11.46 5.27 -9.15
CA LEU A 22 -12.32 4.67 -8.12
C LEU A 22 -12.54 5.57 -6.91
N CYS A 23 -11.54 6.32 -6.46
CA CYS A 23 -11.62 7.12 -5.23
C CYS A 23 -11.37 8.63 -5.43
N GLY A 24 -10.97 9.06 -6.63
CA GLY A 24 -10.73 10.45 -6.99
C GLY A 24 -9.43 11.07 -6.47
N LYS A 25 -8.69 10.39 -5.59
CA LYS A 25 -7.41 10.90 -5.05
C LYS A 25 -6.28 10.74 -6.07
N SER A 26 -5.31 11.65 -6.07
CA SER A 26 -4.17 11.58 -7.00
C SER A 26 -3.39 10.27 -6.86
N THR A 27 -2.91 9.78 -8.00
CA THR A 27 -2.05 8.61 -8.08
C THR A 27 -1.14 8.65 -9.31
N SER A 28 0.11 8.31 -9.06
CA SER A 28 1.11 7.97 -10.08
C SER A 28 0.94 6.54 -10.61
N MET A 29 0.06 5.75 -10.01
CA MET A 29 -0.12 4.35 -10.36
C MET A 29 -1.10 4.19 -11.53
N ARG A 30 -0.80 3.23 -12.41
CA ARG A 30 -1.55 2.90 -13.62
C ARG A 30 -1.94 1.43 -13.59
N SER A 31 -3.17 1.14 -13.97
CA SER A 31 -3.61 -0.23 -14.26
C SER A 31 -2.95 -0.74 -15.55
N HIS A 32 -3.26 -1.98 -15.94
CA HIS A 32 -2.82 -2.51 -17.23
C HIS A 32 -3.39 -1.78 -18.45
N ASN A 33 -4.53 -1.11 -18.28
CA ASN A 33 -5.17 -0.32 -19.34
C ASN A 33 -4.83 1.18 -19.23
N ASP A 34 -3.72 1.53 -18.58
CA ASP A 34 -3.28 2.90 -18.31
C ASP A 34 -4.25 3.76 -17.48
N GLU A 35 -5.29 3.15 -16.88
CA GLU A 35 -6.19 3.88 -15.99
C GLU A 35 -5.48 4.22 -14.68
N ALA A 36 -5.56 5.50 -14.25
CA ALA A 36 -5.05 5.93 -12.96
C ALA A 36 -5.83 5.26 -11.82
N VAL A 37 -5.17 4.39 -11.05
CA VAL A 37 -5.83 3.67 -9.95
C VAL A 37 -4.82 3.30 -8.86
N HIS A 38 -5.20 3.47 -7.59
CA HIS A 38 -4.40 2.90 -6.51
C HIS A 38 -4.52 1.37 -6.51
N LYS A 39 -3.41 0.67 -6.25
CA LYS A 39 -3.40 -0.78 -6.05
C LYS A 39 -4.57 -1.28 -5.19
N VAL A 40 -4.75 -0.68 -4.01
CA VAL A 40 -5.80 -1.09 -3.05
C VAL A 40 -7.21 -0.88 -3.60
N CYS A 41 -7.43 0.15 -4.40
CA CYS A 41 -8.73 0.40 -5.01
C CYS A 41 -9.02 -0.64 -6.09
N ALA A 42 -8.01 -0.96 -6.90
CA ALA A 42 -8.13 -1.98 -7.94
C ALA A 42 -8.34 -3.40 -7.36
N GLU A 43 -7.63 -3.75 -6.29
CA GLU A 43 -7.82 -5.04 -5.58
C GLU A 43 -9.22 -5.14 -4.98
N LEU A 44 -9.70 -4.09 -4.28
CA LEU A 44 -11.06 -4.06 -3.73
C LEU A 44 -12.14 -4.15 -4.82
N TRP A 45 -11.90 -3.52 -5.98
CA TRP A 45 -12.80 -3.62 -7.12
C TRP A 45 -12.87 -5.05 -7.65
N ASN A 46 -11.72 -5.73 -7.83
CA ASN A 46 -11.68 -7.11 -8.30
C ASN A 46 -12.36 -8.08 -7.31
N ASP A 47 -12.17 -7.86 -5.99
CA ASP A 47 -12.82 -8.67 -4.95
C ASP A 47 -14.35 -8.51 -4.94
N SER A 48 -14.84 -7.31 -5.29
CA SER A 48 -16.28 -7.03 -5.39
C SER A 48 -16.91 -7.42 -6.73
N HIS A 49 -16.10 -7.65 -7.78
CA HIS A 49 -16.56 -7.98 -9.13
C HIS A 49 -15.81 -9.22 -9.68
N PRO A 50 -16.00 -10.40 -9.06
CA PRO A 50 -15.27 -11.62 -9.43
C PRO A 50 -15.54 -12.08 -10.87
N GLU A 51 -16.67 -11.68 -11.47
CA GLU A 51 -17.05 -12.01 -12.84
C GLU A 51 -16.44 -11.12 -13.92
N ALA A 52 -15.86 -9.97 -13.54
CA ALA A 52 -15.43 -8.94 -14.50
C ALA A 52 -14.03 -8.40 -14.21
N PRO A 53 -12.98 -9.22 -14.06
CA PRO A 53 -11.66 -8.75 -13.63
C PRO A 53 -11.08 -7.65 -14.55
N ARG A 54 -11.27 -6.39 -14.14
CA ARG A 54 -10.86 -5.19 -14.90
C ARG A 54 -9.37 -4.90 -14.72
N TYR A 55 -8.82 -5.29 -13.57
CA TYR A 55 -7.45 -5.01 -13.18
C TYR A 55 -6.63 -6.29 -13.00
N GLU A 56 -6.87 -7.31 -13.82
CA GLU A 56 -6.04 -8.53 -13.87
C GLU A 56 -4.95 -8.44 -14.95
N ALA A 57 -3.88 -9.22 -14.79
CA ALA A 57 -2.83 -9.33 -15.80
C ALA A 57 -3.33 -10.12 -17.04
N ALA A 58 -3.27 -9.53 -18.24
CA ALA A 58 -3.78 -10.14 -19.47
C ALA A 58 -2.90 -11.27 -20.04
N LYS A 59 -1.71 -11.53 -19.49
CA LYS A 59 -0.77 -12.56 -19.97
C LYS A 59 -0.22 -13.42 -18.83
N PRO A 60 0.23 -14.66 -19.09
CA PRO A 60 1.11 -15.36 -18.18
C PRO A 60 2.41 -14.58 -18.13
N ASP A 61 2.54 -13.74 -17.11
CA ASP A 61 3.82 -13.18 -16.72
C ASP A 61 4.69 -14.35 -16.24
N LEU A 62 5.75 -14.65 -16.99
CA LEU A 62 6.82 -15.58 -16.58
C LEU A 62 7.79 -14.90 -15.59
N GLY A 63 7.32 -13.87 -14.89
CA GLY A 63 7.95 -13.23 -13.74
C GLY A 63 8.23 -14.24 -12.64
N THR A 64 9.47 -14.69 -12.61
CA THR A 64 10.13 -15.57 -11.65
C THR A 64 9.43 -15.71 -10.29
N ARG A 65 9.09 -16.97 -9.98
CA ARG A 65 8.63 -17.56 -8.71
C ARG A 65 9.53 -17.28 -7.48
N ARG A 66 10.45 -16.32 -7.55
CA ARG A 66 11.48 -16.03 -6.54
C ARG A 66 11.08 -15.00 -5.49
N PHE A 67 10.08 -14.15 -5.76
CA PHE A 67 9.78 -12.98 -4.90
C PHE A 67 8.32 -12.90 -4.40
N HIS A 68 7.57 -14.02 -4.45
CA HIS A 68 6.22 -14.06 -3.88
C HIS A 68 6.19 -14.53 -2.41
N ASP A 69 7.31 -15.06 -1.88
CA ASP A 69 7.42 -15.62 -0.53
C ASP A 69 8.48 -14.94 0.37
N ASP A 70 8.98 -13.75 0.00
CA ASP A 70 9.93 -13.06 0.88
C ASP A 70 9.19 -12.41 2.07
N ALA A 71 9.28 -13.08 3.21
CA ALA A 71 9.21 -12.42 4.51
C ALA A 71 10.07 -11.13 4.48
N PRO A 72 9.69 -10.06 5.20
CA PRO A 72 10.44 -8.80 5.15
C PRO A 72 11.90 -9.08 5.45
N THR A 73 12.75 -8.92 4.44
CA THR A 73 14.19 -9.04 4.62
C THR A 73 14.59 -7.93 5.58
N PRO A 74 15.17 -8.22 6.75
CA PRO A 74 15.62 -7.16 7.64
C PRO A 74 16.67 -6.35 6.88
N SER A 75 16.31 -5.11 6.53
CA SER A 75 17.24 -4.19 5.90
C SER A 75 18.32 -3.86 6.92
N ASN A 76 19.58 -4.20 6.64
CA ASN A 76 20.73 -3.83 7.47
C ASN A 76 21.03 -2.31 7.45
N ARG A 77 20.09 -1.46 6.99
CA ARG A 77 20.29 -0.02 6.86
C ARG A 77 19.11 0.84 7.28
N THR A 78 18.32 0.38 8.24
CA THR A 78 17.48 1.29 9.03
C THR A 78 18.35 1.93 10.10
N THR A 79 18.88 3.13 9.83
CA THR A 79 19.29 4.03 10.91
C THR A 79 18.04 4.41 11.68
N VAL A 80 17.75 3.65 12.74
CA VAL A 80 16.74 4.01 13.72
C VAL A 80 17.17 5.35 14.31
N ARG A 81 16.50 6.42 13.91
CA ARG A 81 16.62 7.71 14.59
C ARG A 81 15.92 7.50 15.92
N THR A 82 16.69 7.26 16.98
CA THR A 82 16.16 7.09 18.34
C THR A 82 15.38 8.35 18.68
N LEU A 83 14.06 8.24 18.76
CA LEU A 83 13.23 9.31 19.27
C LEU A 83 13.51 9.38 20.79
N PRO A 84 13.81 10.55 21.36
CA PRO A 84 14.03 10.66 22.79
C PRO A 84 12.78 10.16 23.53
N GLU A 85 12.99 9.25 24.46
CA GLU A 85 11.94 8.70 25.30
C GLU A 85 11.34 9.86 26.11
N ARG A 86 10.03 10.08 25.95
CA ARG A 86 9.34 11.12 26.70
C ARG A 86 9.14 10.57 28.11
N SER A 87 9.84 11.13 29.10
CA SER A 87 9.66 10.74 30.51
C SER A 87 8.19 10.72 30.87
N ALA A 88 7.76 9.64 31.52
CA ALA A 88 6.40 9.50 32.02
C ALA A 88 6.05 10.71 32.91
N PRO A 89 4.85 11.31 32.79
CA PRO A 89 4.43 12.32 33.73
C PRO A 89 4.31 11.68 35.12
N GLU A 90 4.87 12.35 36.14
CA GLU A 90 4.78 11.89 37.53
C GLU A 90 3.31 11.72 37.95
N PRO A 91 2.98 10.66 38.70
CA PRO A 91 1.61 10.42 39.15
C PRO A 91 1.20 11.54 40.11
N GLN A 92 0.38 12.48 39.62
CA GLN A 92 -0.26 13.45 40.48
C GLN A 92 -1.33 12.73 41.29
N THR A 93 -1.09 12.60 42.60
CA THR A 93 -2.10 12.10 43.54
C THR A 93 -3.24 13.10 43.60
N LEU A 94 -4.36 12.77 42.98
CA LEU A 94 -5.59 13.55 43.07
C LEU A 94 -6.17 13.38 44.48
N GLN A 95 -5.98 14.38 45.33
CA GLN A 95 -6.46 14.36 46.70
C GLN A 95 -7.97 14.67 46.71
N ILE A 96 -8.79 13.64 46.90
CA ILE A 96 -10.25 13.76 47.00
C ILE A 96 -10.58 14.21 48.43
N PRO A 97 -11.22 15.37 48.65
CA PRO A 97 -11.59 15.79 49.99
C PRO A 97 -12.76 14.94 50.52
N ALA A 98 -12.63 14.50 51.77
CA ALA A 98 -13.68 13.80 52.49
C ALA A 98 -14.80 14.78 52.88
N ALA A 99 -16.05 14.37 52.65
CA ALA A 99 -17.26 15.05 53.09
C ALA A 99 -17.91 14.27 54.24
#